data_AF-A0A9D4UES1-F1
#
_entry.id   AF-A0A9D4UES1-F1
#
_cell.length_a   1.000
_cell.length_b   1.000
_cell.length_c   1.000
_cell.angle_alpha   90.00
_cell.angle_beta   90.00
_cell.angle_gamma   90.00
#
_symmetry.space_group_name_H-M   'P 1'
#
loop_
_entity.id
_entity.type
_entity.pdbx_description
1 polymer ?
#
loop_
_entity_poly.entity_id
_entity_poly.type
_entity_poly.pdbx_seq_one_letter_code
_entity_poly.pdbx_strand_id
1 'polypeptide(L)'
;MANALDILPLHLLHVSNEIKEQIRLVYSHLRRIQKPQVDPTITALRDRILVLIQEEVEKIDVAELHFIVTSLHLSTYAMCNQEVELLTTEMHTQAGTGDERTQEHAVTAMLNLSICENNKSLIMAAGALDALVEVLRAGATMTARENAAATLFSLSMVNGYKLAIGEKPGAISGLVALLREGTSRGKKDAVTALFHLCFFAGNKAKVMNAGAIPVLLHLLSDERACITDDVLSILAVLAESKDGCATIDEGKATPVLVELLRLGSAKGKENAVAVLLALCKHGGEHVVSSLSRMDMALPAVEALSELGSSARAKRKASSLLKLLHMQLVSH
;
A
#
# COMPACT_ATOMS: atom_id res chain seq x y z
N MET A 1 34.48 3.98 -29.01
CA MET A 1 35.21 3.93 -30.31
C MET A 1 34.23 3.41 -31.36
N ALA A 2 34.21 4.01 -32.56
CA ALA A 2 33.40 3.49 -33.67
C ALA A 2 33.94 2.11 -34.11
N ASN A 3 33.06 1.14 -34.27
CA ASN A 3 33.41 -0.18 -34.78
C ASN A 3 33.50 -0.13 -36.31
N ALA A 4 34.29 -1.03 -36.92
CA ALA A 4 34.43 -1.11 -38.38
C ALA A 4 33.09 -1.32 -39.14
N LEU A 5 32.04 -1.77 -38.44
CA LEU A 5 30.68 -1.95 -38.97
C LEU A 5 29.87 -0.64 -39.05
N ASP A 6 30.27 0.43 -38.34
CA ASP A 6 29.57 1.73 -38.33
C ASP A 6 29.69 2.48 -39.67
N ILE A 7 30.70 2.12 -40.47
CA ILE A 7 31.04 2.76 -41.75
C ILE A 7 30.78 1.84 -42.96
N LEU A 8 30.15 0.68 -42.76
CA LEU A 8 29.95 -0.31 -43.82
C LEU A 8 28.76 0.07 -44.72
N PRO A 9 28.95 0.36 -46.03
CA PRO A 9 27.87 0.79 -46.91
C PRO A 9 27.06 -0.42 -47.39
N LEU A 10 26.10 -0.86 -46.57
CA LEU A 10 25.28 -2.07 -46.81
C LEU A 10 24.53 -2.06 -48.16
N HIS A 11 24.28 -0.88 -48.72
CA HIS A 11 23.64 -0.72 -50.03
C HIS A 11 24.57 -1.07 -51.20
N LEU A 12 25.89 -1.00 -51.02
CA LEU A 12 26.90 -1.34 -52.03
C LEU A 12 27.32 -2.82 -51.98
N LEU A 13 26.91 -3.56 -50.95
CA LEU A 13 27.19 -4.99 -50.86
C LEU A 13 26.20 -5.77 -51.76
N HIS A 14 26.72 -6.44 -52.78
CA HIS A 14 25.97 -7.37 -53.65
C HIS A 14 25.74 -8.72 -52.96
N VAL A 15 25.01 -8.70 -51.84
CA VAL A 15 24.56 -9.87 -51.09
C VAL A 15 23.04 -9.85 -50.97
N SER A 16 22.44 -11.01 -50.71
CA SER A 16 20.98 -11.13 -50.57
C SER A 16 20.44 -10.27 -49.42
N ASN A 17 19.17 -9.86 -49.52
CA ASN A 17 18.52 -9.06 -48.48
C ASN A 17 18.52 -9.75 -47.12
N GLU A 18 18.41 -11.09 -47.11
CA GLU A 18 18.50 -11.91 -45.90
C GLU A 18 19.85 -11.73 -45.17
N ILE A 19 20.95 -11.74 -45.92
CA ILE A 19 22.30 -11.54 -45.37
C ILE A 19 22.46 -10.10 -44.85
N LYS A 20 21.89 -9.11 -45.54
CA LYS A 20 21.90 -7.71 -45.06
C LYS A 20 21.15 -7.57 -43.74
N GLU A 21 20.06 -8.31 -43.57
CA GLU A 21 19.25 -8.27 -42.35
C GLU A 21 19.93 -8.97 -41.18
N GLN A 22 20.64 -10.08 -41.43
CA GLN A 22 21.48 -10.73 -40.43
C GLN A 22 22.63 -9.81 -39.97
N ILE A 23 23.26 -9.07 -40.89
CA ILE A 23 24.30 -8.08 -40.54
C ILE A 23 23.71 -6.95 -39.67
N ARG A 24 22.50 -6.47 -39.97
CA ARG A 24 21.80 -5.48 -39.15
C ARG A 24 21.45 -6.01 -37.76
N LEU A 25 21.04 -7.28 -37.66
CA LEU A 25 20.73 -7.92 -36.38
C LEU A 25 21.99 -8.04 -35.50
N VAL A 26 23.12 -8.48 -36.07
CA VAL A 26 24.41 -8.53 -35.36
C VAL A 26 24.86 -7.13 -34.94
N TYR A 27 24.68 -6.12 -35.81
CA TYR A 27 24.95 -4.72 -35.48
C TYR A 27 24.10 -4.23 -34.30
N SER A 28 22.79 -4.51 -34.32
CA SER A 28 21.86 -4.18 -33.23
C SER A 28 22.23 -4.90 -31.92
N HIS A 29 22.64 -6.16 -31.99
CA HIS A 29 23.08 -6.94 -30.83
C HIS A 29 24.38 -6.39 -30.23
N LEU A 30 25.36 -6.02 -31.06
CA LEU A 30 26.61 -5.41 -30.61
C LEU A 30 26.39 -4.02 -29.99
N ARG A 31 25.47 -3.21 -30.55
CA ARG A 31 25.00 -1.97 -29.92
C ARG A 31 24.28 -2.21 -28.59
N ARG A 32 23.51 -3.31 -28.47
CA ARG A 32 22.85 -3.71 -27.22
C ARG A 32 23.82 -4.20 -26.15
N ILE A 33 24.93 -4.85 -26.56
CA ILE A 33 26.01 -5.31 -25.66
C ILE A 33 26.87 -4.12 -25.20
N GLN A 34 27.05 -3.10 -26.04
CA GLN A 34 27.52 -1.79 -25.59
C GLN A 34 26.42 -1.12 -24.74
N LYS A 35 26.38 -1.44 -23.44
CA LYS A 35 25.61 -0.66 -22.46
C LYS A 35 25.89 0.84 -22.68
N PRO A 36 24.91 1.75 -22.50
CA PRO A 36 25.25 3.15 -22.29
C PRO A 36 26.31 3.17 -21.18
N GLN A 37 27.45 3.84 -21.40
CA GLN A 37 28.49 3.91 -20.38
C GLN A 37 27.83 4.47 -19.11
N VAL A 38 27.56 3.59 -18.15
CA VAL A 38 27.23 4.02 -16.79
C VAL A 38 28.49 4.71 -16.32
N ASP A 39 28.36 5.99 -15.97
CA ASP A 39 29.47 6.82 -15.48
C ASP A 39 30.33 5.99 -14.50
N PRO A 40 31.65 5.85 -14.75
CA PRO A 40 32.56 5.12 -13.85
C PRO A 40 32.46 5.60 -12.40
N THR A 41 32.16 6.88 -12.20
CA THR A 41 31.93 7.51 -10.90
C THR A 41 30.67 6.96 -10.23
N ILE A 42 29.57 6.85 -10.97
CA ILE A 42 28.32 6.26 -10.49
C ILE A 42 28.49 4.77 -10.17
N THR A 43 29.27 4.05 -11.00
CA THR A 43 29.57 2.63 -10.78
C THR A 43 30.41 2.43 -9.51
N ALA A 44 31.44 3.26 -9.31
CA ALA A 44 32.25 3.22 -8.10
C ALA A 44 31.46 3.61 -6.84
N LEU A 45 30.55 4.59 -6.93
CA LEU A 45 29.65 4.95 -5.83
C LEU A 45 28.70 3.81 -5.49
N ARG A 46 28.12 3.14 -6.50
CA ARG A 46 27.27 1.97 -6.31
C ARG A 46 27.99 0.86 -5.55
N ASP A 47 29.21 0.54 -5.94
CA ASP A 47 29.98 -0.54 -5.31
C ASP A 47 30.30 -0.19 -3.85
N ARG A 48 30.59 1.08 -3.54
CA ARG A 48 30.79 1.55 -2.15
C ARG A 48 29.51 1.50 -1.32
N ILE A 49 28.37 1.91 -1.88
CA ILE A 49 27.06 1.80 -1.22
C ILE A 49 26.72 0.34 -0.90
N LEU A 50 27.00 -0.58 -1.83
CA LEU A 50 26.75 -2.02 -1.62
C LEU A 50 27.56 -2.58 -0.45
N VAL A 51 28.80 -2.14 -0.28
CA VAL A 51 29.63 -2.52 0.88
C VAL A 51 29.01 -1.98 2.17
N LEU A 52 28.60 -0.69 2.19
CA LEU A 52 28.00 -0.08 3.38
C LEU A 52 26.68 -0.74 3.81
N ILE A 53 25.85 -1.18 2.86
CA ILE A 53 24.58 -1.88 3.16
C ILE A 53 24.83 -3.23 3.85
N GLN A 54 26.00 -3.83 3.66
CA GLN A 54 26.36 -5.11 4.26
C GLN A 54 27.03 -4.96 5.63
N GLU A 55 27.36 -3.73 6.06
CA GLU A 55 27.97 -3.46 7.35
C GLU A 55 26.94 -3.20 8.47
N GLU A 56 27.32 -3.52 9.70
CA GLU A 56 26.53 -3.15 10.88
C GLU A 56 26.53 -1.62 11.06
N VAL A 57 25.36 -1.03 11.36
CA VAL A 57 25.15 0.43 11.41
C VAL A 57 26.16 1.15 12.32
N GLU A 58 26.60 0.50 13.39
CA GLU A 58 27.56 1.04 14.37
C GLU A 58 29.02 1.09 13.85
N LYS A 59 29.31 0.41 12.74
CA LYS A 59 30.64 0.34 12.11
C LYS A 59 30.78 1.23 10.87
N ILE A 60 29.67 1.79 10.39
CA ILE A 60 29.67 2.65 9.20
C ILE A 60 30.46 3.93 9.50
N ASP A 61 31.54 4.16 8.75
CA ASP A 61 32.31 5.41 8.84
C ASP A 61 31.46 6.60 8.36
N VAL A 62 31.24 7.54 9.27
CA VAL A 62 30.47 8.77 9.02
C VAL A 62 31.11 9.62 7.91
N ALA A 63 32.44 9.61 7.79
CA ALA A 63 33.15 10.34 6.74
C ALA A 63 32.92 9.73 5.35
N GLU A 64 32.90 8.39 5.27
CA GLU A 64 32.59 7.64 4.05
C GLU A 64 31.13 7.87 3.62
N LEU A 65 30.20 7.84 4.59
CA LEU A 65 28.79 8.16 4.36
C LEU A 65 28.62 9.60 3.86
N HIS A 66 29.31 10.56 4.47
CA HIS A 66 29.29 11.96 4.06
C HIS A 66 29.88 12.15 2.64
N PHE A 67 30.95 11.43 2.31
CA PHE A 67 31.55 11.45 0.97
C PHE A 67 30.58 10.93 -0.09
N ILE A 68 29.92 9.80 0.16
CA ILE A 68 28.95 9.20 -0.76
C ILE A 68 27.75 10.14 -0.95
N VAL A 69 27.21 10.69 0.14
CA VAL A 69 26.10 11.67 0.08
C VAL A 69 26.49 12.91 -0.72
N THR A 70 27.71 13.41 -0.54
CA THR A 70 28.21 14.60 -1.26
C THR A 70 28.44 14.30 -2.75
N SER A 71 28.93 13.10 -3.06
CA SER A 71 29.25 12.66 -4.42
C SER A 71 28.01 12.25 -5.23
N LEU A 72 26.93 11.87 -4.55
CA LEU A 72 25.59 11.74 -5.14
C LEU A 72 24.86 13.09 -5.26
N HIS A 73 25.51 14.18 -4.82
CA HIS A 73 24.91 15.51 -4.69
C HIS A 73 23.63 15.55 -3.83
N LEU A 74 23.48 14.65 -2.86
CA LEU A 74 22.29 14.56 -2.00
C LEU A 74 22.40 15.41 -0.71
N SER A 75 23.28 16.40 -0.68
CA SER A 75 23.68 17.08 0.57
C SER A 75 22.84 18.30 0.96
N THR A 76 21.83 18.70 0.17
CA THR A 76 20.97 19.84 0.49
C THR A 76 19.48 19.57 0.27
N TYR A 77 18.65 20.19 1.11
CA TYR A 77 17.17 20.16 1.01
C TYR A 77 16.67 20.56 -0.39
N ALA A 78 17.36 21.48 -1.07
CA ALA A 78 17.02 21.93 -2.41
C ALA A 78 17.18 20.83 -3.48
N MET A 79 18.19 19.97 -3.34
CA MET A 79 18.43 18.88 -4.30
C MET A 79 17.48 17.70 -4.07
N CYS A 80 17.09 17.44 -2.82
CA CYS A 80 16.01 16.50 -2.54
C CYS A 80 14.68 16.98 -3.14
N ASN A 81 14.39 18.29 -3.06
CA ASN A 81 13.21 18.85 -3.71
C ASN A 81 13.25 18.70 -5.24
N GLN A 82 14.40 19.02 -5.87
CA GLN A 82 14.56 18.86 -7.32
C GLN A 82 14.43 17.40 -7.76
N GLU A 83 14.99 16.46 -7.01
CA GLU A 83 14.85 15.02 -7.28
C GLU A 83 13.38 14.58 -7.16
N VAL A 84 12.67 15.03 -6.13
CA VAL A 84 11.23 14.75 -5.96
C VAL A 84 10.42 15.29 -7.15
N GLU A 85 10.73 16.50 -7.64
CA GLU A 85 10.08 17.10 -8.81
C GLU A 85 10.37 16.31 -10.10
N LEU A 86 11.61 15.86 -10.29
CA LEU A 86 12.01 15.02 -11.43
C LEU A 86 11.30 13.66 -11.39
N LEU A 87 11.29 12.99 -10.24
CA LEU A 87 10.59 11.72 -10.05
C LEU A 87 9.08 11.87 -10.28
N THR A 88 8.49 12.97 -9.82
CA THR A 88 7.08 13.29 -10.06
C THR A 88 6.79 13.41 -11.55
N THR A 89 7.64 14.13 -12.27
CA THR A 89 7.54 14.29 -13.72
C THR A 89 7.67 12.94 -14.43
N GLU A 90 8.65 12.13 -14.05
CA GLU A 90 8.90 10.82 -14.67
C GLU A 90 7.74 9.84 -14.44
N MET A 91 7.15 9.82 -13.25
CA MET A 91 5.96 9.01 -12.98
C MET A 91 4.79 9.39 -13.91
N HIS A 92 4.62 10.69 -14.18
CA HIS A 92 3.55 11.25 -15.00
C HIS A 92 3.78 11.00 -16.50
N THR A 93 4.98 11.30 -17.01
CA THR A 93 5.31 11.16 -18.45
C THR A 93 5.26 9.71 -18.93
N GLN A 94 5.56 8.75 -18.06
CA GLN A 94 5.55 7.33 -18.40
C GLN A 94 4.19 6.66 -18.14
N ALA A 95 3.19 7.38 -17.61
CA ALA A 95 1.84 6.86 -17.42
C ALA A 95 1.10 6.70 -18.75
N GLY A 96 1.28 5.54 -19.40
CA GLY A 96 0.51 5.10 -20.57
C GLY A 96 1.25 5.01 -21.90
N THR A 97 2.48 5.53 -22.00
CA THR A 97 3.28 5.48 -23.26
C THR A 97 4.77 5.19 -23.05
N GLY A 98 5.17 4.84 -21.83
CA GLY A 98 6.55 4.88 -21.35
C GLY A 98 7.24 3.56 -21.05
N ASP A 99 8.56 3.60 -20.82
CA ASP A 99 9.34 2.44 -20.35
C ASP A 99 8.88 2.02 -18.96
N GLU A 100 8.22 0.85 -18.88
CA GLU A 100 7.63 0.30 -17.65
C GLU A 100 8.62 0.28 -16.49
N ARG A 101 9.91 0.02 -16.79
CA ARG A 101 10.99 -0.02 -15.80
C ARG A 101 11.29 1.35 -15.23
N THR A 102 11.26 2.39 -16.06
CA THR A 102 11.53 3.76 -15.62
C THR A 102 10.42 4.27 -14.69
N GLN A 103 9.14 4.01 -15.00
CA GLN A 103 8.03 4.36 -14.09
C GLN A 103 8.15 3.61 -12.75
N GLU A 104 8.43 2.30 -12.80
CA GLU A 104 8.59 1.49 -11.60
C GLU A 104 9.77 1.99 -10.74
N HIS A 105 10.91 2.31 -11.35
CA HIS A 105 12.05 2.87 -10.63
C HIS A 105 11.74 4.22 -10.02
N ALA A 106 11.04 5.11 -10.72
CA ALA A 106 10.67 6.42 -10.22
C ALA A 106 9.77 6.32 -8.97
N VAL A 107 8.71 5.51 -9.03
CA VAL A 107 7.82 5.32 -7.87
C VAL A 107 8.51 4.57 -6.72
N THR A 108 9.45 3.67 -7.02
CA THR A 108 10.26 2.99 -5.99
C THR A 108 11.18 3.97 -5.27
N ALA A 109 11.84 4.88 -6.00
CA ALA A 109 12.64 5.94 -5.40
C ALA A 109 11.77 6.87 -4.54
N MET A 110 10.57 7.21 -5.02
CA MET A 110 9.62 8.01 -4.25
C MET A 110 9.18 7.32 -2.95
N LEU A 111 8.92 6.01 -2.99
CA LEU A 111 8.64 5.22 -1.81
C LEU A 111 9.80 5.30 -0.80
N ASN A 112 11.03 5.06 -1.25
CA ASN A 112 12.21 5.11 -0.40
C ASN A 112 12.39 6.49 0.25
N LEU A 113 12.18 7.57 -0.51
CA LEU A 113 12.22 8.93 0.01
C LEU A 113 11.13 9.17 1.07
N SER A 114 9.93 8.64 0.87
CA SER A 114 8.80 8.82 1.79
C SER A 114 9.02 8.19 3.17
N ILE A 115 9.91 7.20 3.29
CA ILE A 115 10.23 6.56 4.58
C ILE A 115 10.80 7.59 5.56
N CYS A 116 11.57 8.56 5.08
CA CYS A 116 12.07 9.66 5.89
C CYS A 116 10.96 10.69 6.16
N GLU A 117 10.67 10.96 7.45
CA GLU A 117 9.62 11.92 7.86
C GLU A 117 9.83 13.32 7.28
N ASN A 118 11.09 13.77 7.23
CA ASN A 118 11.46 15.10 6.74
C ASN A 118 11.18 15.29 5.24
N ASN A 119 11.14 14.19 4.47
CA ASN A 119 10.93 14.24 3.02
C ASN A 119 9.45 14.23 2.65
N LYS A 120 8.54 13.84 3.56
CA LYS A 120 7.11 13.75 3.26
C LYS A 120 6.51 15.10 2.89
N SER A 121 6.96 16.19 3.52
CA SER A 121 6.53 17.56 3.17
C SER A 121 7.02 17.99 1.79
N LEU A 122 8.24 17.62 1.40
CA LEU A 122 8.78 17.87 0.06
C LEU A 122 7.96 17.13 -1.01
N ILE A 123 7.68 15.85 -0.78
CA ILE A 123 6.85 15.03 -1.68
C ILE A 123 5.48 15.68 -1.90
N MET A 124 4.84 16.14 -0.82
CA MET A 124 3.56 16.83 -0.93
C MET A 124 3.67 18.19 -1.64
N ALA A 125 4.72 18.97 -1.35
CA ALA A 125 4.94 20.29 -1.94
C ALA A 125 5.24 20.23 -3.45
N ALA A 126 5.92 19.18 -3.92
CA ALA A 126 6.21 18.94 -5.33
C ALA A 126 4.99 18.48 -6.14
N GLY A 127 3.80 18.33 -5.53
CA GLY A 127 2.60 17.89 -6.23
C GLY A 127 2.61 16.41 -6.61
N ALA A 128 3.45 15.58 -5.96
CA ALA A 128 3.61 14.16 -6.30
C ALA A 128 2.33 13.32 -6.14
N LEU A 129 1.35 13.81 -5.39
CA LEU A 129 0.09 13.10 -5.12
C LEU A 129 -0.66 12.75 -6.41
N ASP A 130 -0.58 13.60 -7.42
CA ASP A 130 -1.26 13.41 -8.70
C ASP A 130 -0.65 12.22 -9.46
N ALA A 131 0.67 12.25 -9.63
CA ALA A 131 1.42 11.18 -10.26
C ALA A 131 1.31 9.86 -9.49
N LEU A 132 1.36 9.89 -8.15
CA LEU A 132 1.17 8.70 -7.32
C LEU A 132 -0.21 8.07 -7.51
N VAL A 133 -1.27 8.87 -7.61
CA VAL A 133 -2.63 8.35 -7.80
C VAL A 133 -2.84 7.83 -9.23
N GLU A 134 -2.18 8.41 -10.22
CA GLU A 134 -2.17 7.88 -11.58
C GLU A 134 -1.44 6.53 -11.65
N VAL A 135 -0.24 6.44 -11.08
CA VAL A 135 0.52 5.18 -11.00
C VAL A 135 -0.26 4.13 -10.21
N LEU A 136 -0.91 4.49 -9.11
CA LEU A 136 -1.77 3.57 -8.34
C LEU A 136 -2.87 2.94 -9.22
N ARG A 137 -3.49 3.74 -10.08
CA ARG A 137 -4.66 3.33 -10.89
C ARG A 137 -4.28 2.62 -12.19
N ALA A 138 -3.22 3.09 -12.85
CA ALA A 138 -2.87 2.72 -14.21
C ALA A 138 -1.36 2.52 -14.42
N GLY A 139 -0.61 2.30 -13.34
CA GLY A 139 0.82 1.99 -13.43
C GLY A 139 1.07 0.73 -14.27
N ALA A 140 2.16 0.75 -15.03
CA ALA A 140 2.48 -0.26 -16.03
C ALA A 140 2.66 -1.67 -15.42
N THR A 141 3.20 -1.74 -14.21
CA THR A 141 3.43 -2.99 -13.48
C THR A 141 2.67 -3.01 -12.16
N MET A 142 2.32 -4.21 -11.69
CA MET A 142 1.75 -4.35 -10.34
C MET A 142 2.71 -3.84 -9.27
N THR A 143 4.02 -4.04 -9.42
CA THR A 143 5.03 -3.50 -8.50
C THR A 143 4.94 -1.98 -8.40
N ALA A 144 4.80 -1.27 -9.52
CA ALA A 144 4.67 0.19 -9.53
C ALA A 144 3.39 0.65 -8.80
N ARG A 145 2.26 -0.01 -9.06
CA ARG A 145 0.97 0.28 -8.40
C ARG A 145 1.05 0.06 -6.88
N GLU A 146 1.68 -1.03 -6.46
CA GLU A 146 1.89 -1.34 -5.04
C GLU A 146 2.85 -0.38 -4.36
N ASN A 147 3.93 0.02 -5.04
CA ASN A 147 4.86 1.01 -4.50
C ASN A 147 4.17 2.38 -4.37
N ALA A 148 3.28 2.75 -5.30
CA ALA A 148 2.46 3.95 -5.16
C ALA A 148 1.54 3.86 -3.92
N ALA A 149 0.90 2.72 -3.69
CA ALA A 149 0.08 2.49 -2.50
C ALA A 149 0.88 2.56 -1.20
N ALA A 150 2.09 1.98 -1.18
CA ALA A 150 3.01 2.04 -0.04
C ALA A 150 3.47 3.48 0.24
N THR A 151 3.72 4.28 -0.80
CA THR A 151 4.02 5.71 -0.65
C THR A 151 2.83 6.47 -0.06
N LEU A 152 1.62 6.23 -0.57
CA LEU A 152 0.40 6.85 -0.02
C LEU A 152 0.14 6.42 1.43
N PHE A 153 0.40 5.17 1.78
CA PHE A 153 0.38 4.70 3.16
C PHE A 153 1.36 5.50 4.01
N SER A 154 2.63 5.59 3.61
CA SER A 154 3.67 6.35 4.32
C SER A 154 3.27 7.81 4.54
N LEU A 155 2.75 8.48 3.51
CA LEU A 155 2.27 9.87 3.60
C LEU A 155 1.04 9.99 4.51
N SER A 156 0.13 9.01 4.50
CA SER A 156 -1.09 9.02 5.33
C SER A 156 -0.82 8.93 6.83
N MET A 157 0.40 8.56 7.25
CA MET A 157 0.80 8.59 8.65
C MET A 157 0.83 10.02 9.22
N VAL A 158 1.05 11.03 8.36
CA VAL A 158 1.01 12.44 8.74
C VAL A 158 -0.44 12.93 8.76
N ASN A 159 -0.91 13.39 9.93
CA ASN A 159 -2.29 13.84 10.11
C ASN A 159 -2.74 14.90 9.10
N GLY A 160 -1.85 15.85 8.75
CA GLY A 160 -2.14 16.93 7.81
C GLY A 160 -2.38 16.49 6.36
N TYR A 161 -1.90 15.30 5.96
CA TYR A 161 -1.99 14.85 4.57
C TYR A 161 -3.24 13.99 4.28
N LYS A 162 -3.90 13.47 5.32
CA LYS A 162 -5.08 12.59 5.16
C LYS A 162 -6.22 13.23 4.39
N LEU A 163 -6.49 14.52 4.62
CA LEU A 163 -7.50 15.27 3.86
C LEU A 163 -7.08 15.37 2.39
N ALA A 164 -5.87 15.84 2.10
CA ALA A 164 -5.38 16.02 0.73
C ALA A 164 -5.39 14.69 -0.06
N ILE A 165 -4.88 13.60 0.53
CA ILE A 165 -4.88 12.27 -0.08
C ILE A 165 -6.31 11.79 -0.34
N GLY A 166 -7.22 11.97 0.63
CA GLY A 166 -8.61 11.53 0.51
C GLY A 166 -9.48 12.40 -0.41
N GLU A 167 -9.12 13.66 -0.65
CA GLU A 167 -9.74 14.52 -1.68
C GLU A 167 -9.25 14.19 -3.09
N LYS A 168 -8.07 13.57 -3.24
CA LYS A 168 -7.52 13.32 -4.56
C LYS A 168 -8.39 12.32 -5.34
N PRO A 169 -8.96 12.71 -6.51
CA PRO A 169 -9.82 11.84 -7.28
C PRO A 169 -9.10 10.55 -7.67
N GLY A 170 -9.71 9.42 -7.33
CA GLY A 170 -9.17 8.10 -7.67
C GLY A 170 -8.19 7.52 -6.65
N ALA A 171 -7.75 8.26 -5.63
CA ALA A 171 -6.85 7.73 -4.60
C ALA A 171 -7.51 6.57 -3.82
N ILE A 172 -8.68 6.84 -3.24
CA ILE A 172 -9.43 5.83 -2.46
C ILE A 172 -9.87 4.66 -3.34
N SER A 173 -10.43 4.92 -4.53
CA SER A 173 -10.87 3.84 -5.42
C SER A 173 -9.70 3.01 -5.96
N GLY A 174 -8.52 3.62 -6.18
CA GLY A 174 -7.30 2.91 -6.57
C GLY A 174 -6.81 1.98 -5.47
N LEU A 175 -6.83 2.42 -4.20
CA LEU A 175 -6.50 1.56 -3.06
C LEU A 175 -7.52 0.41 -2.92
N VAL A 176 -8.82 0.69 -3.10
CA VAL A 176 -9.86 -0.35 -3.09
C VAL A 176 -9.69 -1.34 -4.25
N ALA A 177 -9.23 -0.90 -5.43
CA ALA A 177 -8.92 -1.78 -6.54
C ALA A 177 -7.76 -2.73 -6.20
N LEU A 178 -6.68 -2.22 -5.58
CA LEU A 178 -5.57 -3.05 -5.12
C LEU A 178 -5.96 -4.10 -4.08
N LEU A 179 -6.95 -3.83 -3.24
CA LEU A 179 -7.49 -4.86 -2.33
C LEU A 179 -8.06 -6.07 -3.08
N ARG A 180 -8.56 -5.88 -4.32
CA ARG A 180 -9.15 -6.94 -5.14
C ARG A 180 -8.08 -7.70 -5.94
N GLU A 181 -7.13 -6.99 -6.54
CA GLU A 181 -6.23 -7.54 -7.57
C GLU A 181 -4.74 -7.57 -7.20
N GLY A 182 -4.34 -6.88 -6.12
CA GLY A 182 -2.96 -6.79 -5.70
C GLY A 182 -2.40 -8.09 -5.10
N THR A 183 -1.08 -8.16 -5.00
CA THR A 183 -0.42 -9.24 -4.26
C THR A 183 -0.69 -9.10 -2.76
N SER A 184 -0.30 -10.07 -1.95
CA SER A 184 -0.42 -9.98 -0.48
C SER A 184 0.25 -8.71 0.08
N ARG A 185 1.37 -8.26 -0.52
CA ARG A 185 2.02 -6.98 -0.16
C ARG A 185 1.12 -5.80 -0.54
N GLY A 186 0.67 -5.74 -1.79
CA GLY A 186 -0.20 -4.67 -2.27
C GLY A 186 -1.49 -4.53 -1.49
N LYS A 187 -2.15 -5.66 -1.17
CA LYS A 187 -3.36 -5.67 -0.33
C LYS A 187 -3.07 -5.13 1.08
N LYS A 188 -1.93 -5.49 1.67
CA LYS A 188 -1.51 -5.01 2.99
C LYS A 188 -1.26 -3.50 3.01
N ASP A 189 -0.52 -2.99 2.02
CA ASP A 189 -0.25 -1.55 1.92
C ASP A 189 -1.55 -0.78 1.67
N ALA A 190 -2.42 -1.29 0.80
CA ALA A 190 -3.71 -0.68 0.51
C ALA A 190 -4.66 -0.63 1.72
N VAL A 191 -4.82 -1.74 2.45
CA VAL A 191 -5.70 -1.76 3.63
C VAL A 191 -5.17 -0.85 4.74
N THR A 192 -3.84 -0.79 4.90
CA THR A 192 -3.20 0.05 5.91
C THR A 192 -3.32 1.53 5.55
N ALA A 193 -3.11 1.90 4.28
CA ALA A 193 -3.37 3.26 3.80
C ALA A 193 -4.82 3.68 4.07
N LEU A 194 -5.80 2.86 3.69
CA LEU A 194 -7.21 3.15 3.89
C LEU A 194 -7.57 3.29 5.38
N PHE A 195 -7.00 2.44 6.25
CA PHE A 195 -7.17 2.54 7.69
C PHE A 195 -6.67 3.89 8.23
N HIS A 196 -5.46 4.30 7.82
CA HIS A 196 -4.88 5.57 8.25
C HIS A 196 -5.67 6.79 7.73
N LEU A 197 -6.16 6.74 6.49
CA LEU A 197 -6.99 7.78 5.91
C LEU A 197 -8.33 7.95 6.65
N CYS A 198 -8.90 6.88 7.19
CA CYS A 198 -10.17 6.91 7.94
C CYS A 198 -10.08 7.61 9.31
N PHE A 199 -8.88 7.96 9.79
CA PHE A 199 -8.74 8.85 10.96
C PHE A 199 -9.13 10.30 10.66
N PHE A 200 -9.25 10.67 9.39
CA PHE A 200 -9.96 11.88 9.00
C PHE A 200 -11.43 11.52 8.72
N ALA A 201 -12.35 12.10 9.49
CA ALA A 201 -13.77 11.71 9.46
C ALA A 201 -14.41 11.82 8.06
N GLY A 202 -14.03 12.84 7.27
CA GLY A 202 -14.53 13.03 5.91
C GLY A 202 -14.14 11.92 4.92
N ASN A 203 -13.10 11.14 5.23
CA ASN A 203 -12.67 10.04 4.36
C ASN A 203 -13.48 8.76 4.58
N LYS A 204 -14.10 8.55 5.75
CA LYS A 204 -14.88 7.33 6.05
C LYS A 204 -16.00 7.13 5.00
N ALA A 205 -16.78 8.18 4.74
CA ALA A 205 -17.85 8.15 3.73
C ALA A 205 -17.31 7.84 2.33
N LYS A 206 -16.16 8.42 1.96
CA LYS A 206 -15.55 8.18 0.65
C LYS A 206 -15.06 6.74 0.48
N VAL A 207 -14.47 6.17 1.52
CA VAL A 207 -14.05 4.75 1.54
C VAL A 207 -15.25 3.82 1.39
N MET A 208 -16.36 4.13 2.07
CA MET A 208 -17.61 3.36 1.92
C MET A 208 -18.20 3.50 0.51
N ASN A 209 -18.31 4.71 -0.01
CA ASN A 209 -18.84 5.00 -1.35
C ASN A 209 -17.99 4.39 -2.47
N ALA A 210 -16.70 4.19 -2.23
CA ALA A 210 -15.81 3.47 -3.15
C ALA A 210 -16.03 1.94 -3.14
N GLY A 211 -16.97 1.43 -2.34
CA GLY A 211 -17.30 0.01 -2.27
C GLY A 211 -16.24 -0.81 -1.52
N ALA A 212 -15.54 -0.23 -0.55
CA ALA A 212 -14.51 -0.92 0.22
C ALA A 212 -15.07 -2.06 1.09
N ILE A 213 -16.23 -1.87 1.74
CA ILE A 213 -16.78 -2.82 2.72
C ILE A 213 -16.98 -4.22 2.12
N PRO A 214 -17.66 -4.41 0.97
CA PRO A 214 -17.78 -5.74 0.37
C PRO A 214 -16.44 -6.42 0.07
N VAL A 215 -15.42 -5.66 -0.32
CA VAL A 215 -14.06 -6.20 -0.57
C VAL A 215 -13.41 -6.65 0.73
N LEU A 216 -13.49 -5.81 1.75
CA LEU A 216 -12.94 -6.11 3.07
C LEU A 216 -13.59 -7.36 3.67
N LEU A 217 -14.92 -7.50 3.56
CA LEU A 217 -15.62 -8.69 4.03
C LEU A 217 -15.18 -9.96 3.30
N HIS A 218 -14.97 -9.88 1.98
CA HIS A 218 -14.43 -11.01 1.22
C HIS A 218 -13.01 -11.41 1.68
N LEU A 219 -12.17 -10.41 1.99
CA LEU A 219 -10.80 -10.63 2.45
C LEU A 219 -10.69 -11.23 3.86
N LEU A 220 -11.75 -11.19 4.68
CA LEU A 220 -11.76 -11.88 5.98
C LEU A 220 -11.62 -13.40 5.85
N SER A 221 -12.04 -13.95 4.71
CA SER A 221 -11.96 -15.39 4.38
C SER A 221 -10.80 -15.74 3.45
N ASP A 222 -9.99 -14.76 3.04
CA ASP A 222 -8.81 -14.98 2.18
C ASP A 222 -7.56 -15.21 3.04
N GLU A 223 -7.36 -16.45 3.48
CA GLU A 223 -6.19 -16.83 4.30
C GLU A 223 -4.86 -16.53 3.61
N ARG A 224 -4.80 -16.53 2.27
CA ARG A 224 -3.57 -16.27 1.51
C ARG A 224 -3.18 -14.79 1.54
N ALA A 225 -4.12 -13.90 1.82
CA ALA A 225 -3.84 -12.48 1.92
C ALA A 225 -3.08 -12.14 3.22
N CYS A 226 -3.22 -12.94 4.29
CA CYS A 226 -2.55 -12.74 5.58
C CYS A 226 -2.75 -11.34 6.19
N ILE A 227 -3.92 -10.72 5.99
CA ILE A 227 -4.25 -9.34 6.43
C ILE A 227 -5.54 -9.24 7.27
N THR A 228 -6.04 -10.36 7.79
CA THR A 228 -7.32 -10.42 8.52
C THR A 228 -7.40 -9.39 9.66
N ASP A 229 -6.33 -9.21 10.43
CA ASP A 229 -6.29 -8.23 11.52
C ASP A 229 -6.37 -6.78 11.04
N ASP A 230 -5.77 -6.48 9.89
CA ASP A 230 -5.76 -5.14 9.31
C ASP A 230 -7.12 -4.81 8.68
N VAL A 231 -7.73 -5.80 8.01
CA VAL A 231 -9.12 -5.74 7.53
C VAL A 231 -10.10 -5.51 8.68
N LEU A 232 -9.99 -6.27 9.77
CA LEU A 232 -10.82 -6.06 10.95
C LEU A 232 -10.60 -4.67 11.57
N SER A 233 -9.38 -4.14 11.54
CA SER A 233 -9.06 -2.82 12.07
C SER A 233 -9.82 -1.71 11.33
N ILE A 234 -9.86 -1.75 10.00
CA ILE A 234 -10.62 -0.76 9.22
C ILE A 234 -12.13 -0.98 9.30
N LEU A 235 -12.62 -2.23 9.29
CA LEU A 235 -14.04 -2.51 9.50
C LEU A 235 -14.55 -1.97 10.83
N ALA A 236 -13.74 -2.08 11.90
CA ALA A 236 -14.08 -1.53 13.21
C ALA A 236 -14.23 0.01 13.18
N VAL A 237 -13.43 0.71 12.38
CA VAL A 237 -13.51 2.18 12.21
C VAL A 237 -14.72 2.59 11.37
N LEU A 238 -15.04 1.82 10.32
CA LEU A 238 -16.18 2.10 9.43
C LEU A 238 -17.52 1.80 10.13
N ALA A 239 -17.58 0.74 10.94
CA ALA A 239 -18.77 0.34 11.70
C ALA A 239 -19.21 1.38 12.75
N GLU A 240 -18.33 2.33 13.13
CA GLU A 240 -18.69 3.45 14.01
C GLU A 240 -19.76 4.37 13.39
N SER A 241 -19.91 4.35 12.07
CA SER A 241 -20.98 5.08 11.36
C SER A 241 -22.20 4.18 11.15
N LYS A 242 -23.40 4.79 11.08
CA LYS A 242 -24.64 4.05 10.79
C LYS A 242 -24.59 3.39 9.41
N ASP A 243 -24.14 4.13 8.40
CA ASP A 243 -24.06 3.64 7.02
C ASP A 243 -23.06 2.48 6.89
N GLY A 244 -21.89 2.59 7.53
CA GLY A 244 -20.90 1.53 7.54
C GLY A 244 -21.39 0.29 8.28
N CYS A 245 -22.07 0.48 9.41
CA CYS A 245 -22.73 -0.62 10.13
C CYS A 245 -23.78 -1.32 9.25
N ALA A 246 -24.68 -0.58 8.62
CA ALA A 246 -25.71 -1.13 7.76
C ALA A 246 -25.10 -1.93 6.60
N THR A 247 -24.08 -1.39 5.94
CA THR A 247 -23.39 -2.08 4.83
C THR A 247 -22.67 -3.36 5.29
N ILE A 248 -22.09 -3.37 6.50
CA ILE A 248 -21.44 -4.57 7.07
C ILE A 248 -22.49 -5.64 7.40
N ASP A 249 -23.63 -5.24 7.95
CA ASP A 249 -24.74 -6.14 8.29
C ASP A 249 -25.37 -6.76 7.04
N GLU A 250 -25.60 -5.96 5.99
CA GLU A 250 -26.04 -6.43 4.66
C GLU A 250 -25.10 -7.49 4.07
N GLY A 251 -23.79 -7.35 4.33
CA GLY A 251 -22.76 -8.32 3.97
C GLY A 251 -22.75 -9.61 4.80
N LYS A 252 -23.67 -9.76 5.76
CA LYS A 252 -23.84 -10.93 6.63
C LYS A 252 -22.54 -11.35 7.33
N ALA A 253 -21.79 -10.37 7.83
CA ALA A 253 -20.46 -10.58 8.43
C ALA A 253 -20.49 -11.27 9.81
N THR A 254 -21.64 -11.35 10.48
CA THR A 254 -21.76 -11.84 11.86
C THR A 254 -21.14 -13.23 12.09
N PRO A 255 -21.37 -14.27 11.25
CA PRO A 255 -20.78 -15.59 11.49
C PRO A 255 -19.25 -15.59 11.46
N VAL A 256 -18.65 -14.95 10.45
CA VAL A 256 -17.18 -14.87 10.32
C VAL A 256 -16.56 -14.04 11.45
N LEU A 257 -17.25 -12.98 11.92
CA LEU A 257 -16.79 -12.19 13.07
C LEU A 257 -16.80 -13.00 14.37
N VAL A 258 -17.79 -13.87 14.58
CA VAL A 258 -17.84 -14.78 15.74
C VAL A 258 -16.74 -15.83 15.65
N GLU A 259 -16.45 -16.36 14.47
CA GLU A 259 -15.34 -17.27 14.27
C GLU A 259 -13.99 -16.61 14.59
N LEU A 260 -13.74 -15.40 14.07
CA LEU A 260 -12.52 -14.62 14.33
C LEU A 260 -12.41 -14.19 15.80
N LEU A 261 -13.52 -13.97 16.49
CA LEU A 261 -13.55 -13.74 17.94
C LEU A 261 -13.08 -14.96 18.73
N ARG A 262 -13.30 -16.17 18.22
CA ARG A 262 -12.91 -17.43 18.88
C ARG A 262 -11.47 -17.82 18.56
N LEU A 263 -11.11 -17.78 17.29
CA LEU A 263 -9.90 -18.40 16.76
C LEU A 263 -8.83 -17.38 16.32
N GLY A 264 -9.19 -16.10 16.20
CA GLY A 264 -8.29 -15.07 15.71
C GLY A 264 -7.16 -14.70 16.68
N SER A 265 -6.25 -13.84 16.20
CA SER A 265 -5.19 -13.27 17.03
C SER A 265 -5.77 -12.39 18.15
N ALA A 266 -4.96 -12.02 19.14
CA ALA A 266 -5.37 -11.06 20.18
C ALA A 266 -5.92 -9.74 19.59
N LYS A 267 -5.27 -9.22 18.53
CA LYS A 267 -5.70 -8.01 17.81
C LYS A 267 -6.98 -8.27 17.01
N GLY A 268 -7.05 -9.42 16.34
CA GLY A 268 -8.23 -9.86 15.59
C GLY A 268 -9.46 -9.97 16.48
N LYS A 269 -9.35 -10.63 17.64
CA LYS A 269 -10.45 -10.75 18.62
C LYS A 269 -10.94 -9.40 19.12
N GLU A 270 -10.01 -8.49 19.45
CA GLU A 270 -10.35 -7.13 19.90
C GLU A 270 -11.13 -6.34 18.83
N ASN A 271 -10.72 -6.45 17.57
CA ASN A 271 -11.40 -5.74 16.48
C ASN A 271 -12.70 -6.43 16.06
N ALA A 272 -12.76 -7.77 16.07
CA ALA A 272 -13.98 -8.51 15.81
C ALA A 272 -15.08 -8.17 16.82
N VAL A 273 -14.77 -8.13 18.12
CA VAL A 273 -15.75 -7.71 19.14
C VAL A 273 -16.14 -6.23 18.98
N ALA A 274 -15.23 -5.39 18.48
CA ALA A 274 -15.54 -3.99 18.19
C ALA A 274 -16.56 -3.83 17.07
N VAL A 275 -16.41 -4.60 15.98
CA VAL A 275 -17.38 -4.62 14.88
C VAL A 275 -18.71 -5.18 15.36
N LEU A 276 -18.73 -6.34 16.03
CA LEU A 276 -19.96 -6.95 16.57
C LEU A 276 -20.71 -6.01 17.53
N LEU A 277 -20.00 -5.31 18.41
CA LEU A 277 -20.59 -4.32 19.30
C LEU A 277 -21.22 -3.15 18.53
N ALA A 278 -20.56 -2.66 17.48
CA ALA A 278 -21.11 -1.60 16.65
C ALA A 278 -22.37 -2.07 15.90
N LEU A 279 -22.33 -3.28 15.33
CA LEU A 279 -23.48 -3.90 14.68
C LEU A 279 -24.67 -4.04 15.64
N CYS A 280 -24.46 -4.51 16.87
CA CYS A 280 -25.53 -4.63 17.86
C CYS A 280 -26.09 -3.27 18.29
N LYS A 281 -25.25 -2.23 18.36
CA LYS A 281 -25.68 -0.88 18.75
C LYS A 281 -26.48 -0.17 17.67
N HIS A 282 -26.14 -0.37 16.40
CA HIS A 282 -26.67 0.42 15.28
C HIS A 282 -27.58 -0.39 14.35
N GLY A 283 -27.35 -1.69 14.19
CA GLY A 283 -28.17 -2.59 13.39
C GLY A 283 -29.49 -2.95 14.06
N GLY A 284 -29.59 -2.85 15.38
CA GLY A 284 -30.84 -3.09 16.11
C GLY A 284 -31.04 -4.55 16.51
N GLU A 285 -32.28 -4.87 16.86
CA GLU A 285 -32.65 -6.12 17.54
C GLU A 285 -32.34 -7.38 16.72
N HIS A 286 -32.48 -7.33 15.39
CA HIS A 286 -32.26 -8.53 14.55
C HIS A 286 -30.81 -9.01 14.60
N VAL A 287 -29.83 -8.10 14.69
CA VAL A 287 -28.41 -8.45 14.84
C VAL A 287 -28.18 -9.14 16.17
N VAL A 288 -28.74 -8.58 17.26
CA VAL A 288 -28.56 -9.14 18.61
C VAL A 288 -29.22 -10.51 18.70
N SER A 289 -30.43 -10.67 18.18
CA SER A 289 -31.13 -11.95 18.06
C SER A 289 -30.35 -12.96 17.21
N SER A 290 -29.77 -12.54 16.08
CA SER A 290 -28.93 -13.41 15.25
C SER A 290 -27.68 -13.86 16.00
N LEU A 291 -27.05 -12.98 16.77
CA LEU A 291 -25.85 -13.29 17.54
C LEU A 291 -26.16 -14.22 18.71
N SER A 292 -27.28 -14.03 19.41
CA SER A 292 -27.73 -14.89 20.51
C SER A 292 -28.07 -16.32 20.08
N ARG A 293 -28.47 -16.53 18.82
CA ARG A 293 -28.73 -17.86 18.24
C ARG A 293 -27.47 -18.63 17.83
N MET A 294 -26.30 -17.99 17.86
CA MET A 294 -25.04 -18.63 17.55
C MET A 294 -24.46 -19.26 18.81
N ASP A 295 -24.45 -20.60 18.88
CA ASP A 295 -24.02 -21.37 20.06
C ASP A 295 -22.70 -20.90 20.67
N MET A 296 -21.77 -20.47 19.82
CA MET A 296 -20.41 -20.09 20.24
C MET A 296 -20.20 -18.58 20.41
N ALA A 297 -21.22 -17.75 20.18
CA ALA A 297 -21.08 -16.30 20.32
C ALA A 297 -20.98 -15.89 21.79
N LEU A 298 -21.95 -16.27 22.63
CA LEU A 298 -21.98 -15.87 24.04
C LEU A 298 -20.72 -16.36 24.81
N PRO A 299 -20.33 -17.64 24.74
CA PRO A 299 -19.11 -18.11 25.42
C PRO A 299 -17.84 -17.39 24.94
N ALA A 300 -17.75 -17.03 23.66
CA ALA A 300 -16.59 -16.33 23.11
C ALA A 300 -16.50 -14.88 23.63
N VAL A 301 -17.64 -14.19 23.74
CA VAL A 301 -17.69 -12.84 24.29
C VAL A 301 -17.41 -12.85 25.80
N GLU A 302 -17.94 -13.83 26.54
CA GLU A 302 -17.64 -14.03 27.97
C GLU A 302 -16.16 -14.24 28.21
N ALA A 303 -15.56 -15.21 27.51
CA ALA A 303 -14.14 -15.49 27.57
C ALA A 303 -13.28 -14.26 27.25
N LEU A 304 -13.65 -13.47 26.23
CA LEU A 304 -12.92 -12.24 25.90
C LEU A 304 -13.09 -11.16 26.98
N SER A 305 -14.24 -11.08 27.64
CA SER A 305 -14.48 -10.11 28.71
C SER A 305 -13.60 -10.35 29.95
N GLU A 306 -13.32 -11.62 30.25
CA GLU A 306 -12.52 -12.04 31.41
C GLU A 306 -11.02 -12.13 31.06
N LEU A 307 -10.71 -12.81 29.95
CA LEU A 307 -9.35 -13.23 29.56
C LEU A 307 -8.77 -12.40 28.40
N GLY A 308 -9.48 -11.37 27.93
CA GLY A 308 -8.99 -10.52 26.85
C GLY A 308 -7.62 -9.91 27.13
N SER A 309 -6.74 -9.89 26.13
CA SER A 309 -5.35 -9.41 26.28
C SER A 309 -5.24 -7.91 26.54
N SER A 310 -6.27 -7.12 26.22
CA SER A 310 -6.27 -5.66 26.37
C SER A 310 -7.50 -5.16 27.14
N ALA A 311 -7.35 -4.02 27.82
CA ALA A 311 -8.46 -3.34 28.47
C ALA A 311 -9.56 -2.92 27.48
N ARG A 312 -9.19 -2.63 26.22
CA ARG A 312 -10.15 -2.30 25.16
C ARG A 312 -10.98 -3.51 24.78
N ALA A 313 -10.36 -4.68 24.60
CA ALA A 313 -11.05 -5.93 24.30
C ALA A 313 -12.05 -6.28 25.40
N LYS A 314 -11.60 -6.31 26.67
CA LYS A 314 -12.46 -6.63 27.82
C LYS A 314 -13.65 -5.68 27.91
N ARG A 315 -13.41 -4.36 27.84
CA ARG A 315 -14.48 -3.34 27.94
C ARG A 315 -15.52 -3.47 26.83
N LYS A 316 -15.09 -3.72 25.58
CA LYS A 316 -16.00 -3.89 24.45
C LYS A 316 -16.80 -5.20 24.57
N ALA A 317 -16.15 -6.28 24.99
CA ALA A 317 -16.81 -7.56 25.26
C ALA A 317 -17.86 -7.42 26.37
N SER A 318 -17.53 -6.82 27.52
CA SER A 318 -18.50 -6.57 28.59
C SER A 318 -19.68 -5.69 28.14
N SER A 319 -19.43 -4.74 27.24
CA SER A 319 -20.51 -3.91 26.67
C SER A 319 -21.42 -4.72 25.75
N LEU A 320 -20.86 -5.65 24.98
CA LEU A 320 -21.62 -6.54 24.11
C LEU A 320 -22.45 -7.55 24.91
N LEU A 321 -21.88 -8.13 25.99
CA LEU A 321 -22.62 -9.02 26.90
C LEU A 321 -23.86 -8.35 27.49
N LYS A 322 -23.74 -7.09 27.90
CA LYS A 322 -24.90 -6.33 28.41
C LYS A 322 -26.04 -6.25 27.38
N LEU A 323 -25.72 -6.04 26.10
CA LEU A 323 -26.73 -6.01 25.05
C LEU A 323 -27.36 -7.39 24.81
N LEU A 324 -26.54 -8.45 24.80
CA LEU A 324 -27.01 -9.83 24.63
C LEU A 324 -27.91 -10.28 25.80
N HIS A 325 -27.54 -9.95 27.04
CA HIS A 325 -28.33 -10.31 28.22
C HIS A 325 -29.64 -9.52 28.31
N MET A 326 -29.68 -8.25 27.89
CA MET A 326 -30.94 -7.49 27.87
C MET A 326 -31.99 -8.09 26.93
N GLN A 327 -31.55 -8.72 25.83
CA GLN A 327 -32.43 -9.48 24.93
C GLN A 327 -32.94 -10.79 25.54
N LEU A 328 -32.10 -11.51 26.29
CA LEU A 328 -32.51 -12.77 26.93
C LEU A 328 -33.57 -12.59 28.04
N VAL A 329 -33.67 -11.39 28.62
CA VAL A 329 -34.64 -11.07 29.69
C VAL A 329 -35.95 -10.50 29.12
N SER A 330 -36.00 -10.14 27.84
CA SER A 330 -37.19 -9.58 27.17
C SER A 330 -38.06 -10.62 26.43
N HIS A 331 -37.70 -11.91 26.52
CA HIS A 331 -38.44 -13.06 26.02
C HIS A 331 -38.65 -14.09 27.14
#